data_AF-W1YVR8-F1
#
_entry.id   AF-W1YVR8-F1
#
_cell.length_a   1.000
_cell.length_b   1.000
_cell.length_c   1.000
_cell.angle_alpha   90.00
_cell.angle_beta   90.00
_cell.angle_gamma   90.00
#
_symmetry.space_group_name_H-M   'P 1'
#
loop_
_entity.id
_entity.type
_entity.pdbx_description
1 polymer ?
#
loop_
_entity_poly.entity_id
_entity_poly.type
_entity_poly.pdbx_seq_one_letter_code
_entity_poly.pdbx_strand_id
1 'polypeptide(L)'
;IRGANAVGYTSYPDNVVRQFIQRAAANGIDVFRVFDSLNSLDNMHVAIDEVRAQNKIAEVALCYTGDILDSNRPKYNLDYYVNMAKELEKAG
;
A
#
# COMPACT_ATOMS: atom_id res chain seq x y z
N ILE A 1 -1.11 -5.46 -5.20
CA ILE A 1 -0.43 -4.51 -6.09
C ILE A 1 0.69 -3.81 -5.33
N ARG A 2 1.85 -3.62 -5.95
CA ARG A 2 2.94 -2.78 -5.41
C ARG A 2 2.61 -1.32 -5.73
N GLY A 3 2.54 -0.45 -4.73
CA GLY A 3 2.04 0.93 -4.87
C GLY A 3 2.59 1.66 -6.10
N ALA A 4 3.91 1.86 -6.15
CA ALA A 4 4.58 2.59 -7.23
C ALA A 4 4.91 1.76 -8.49
N ASN A 5 4.70 0.43 -8.46
CA ASN A 5 5.21 -0.49 -9.49
C ASN A 5 4.11 -1.31 -10.17
N ALA A 6 2.86 -1.21 -9.74
CA ALA A 6 1.80 -2.13 -10.12
C ALA A 6 2.18 -3.62 -9.92
N VAL A 7 2.48 -4.33 -11.01
CA VAL A 7 2.95 -5.73 -11.01
C VAL A 7 4.39 -5.88 -11.54
N GLY A 8 5.06 -4.76 -11.84
CA GLY A 8 6.43 -4.74 -12.32
C GLY A 8 7.49 -4.74 -11.22
N TYR A 9 8.74 -4.59 -11.66
CA TYR A 9 9.94 -4.65 -10.82
C TYR A 9 10.63 -3.30 -10.64
N THR A 10 10.12 -2.23 -11.25
CA THR A 10 10.65 -0.87 -11.15
C THR A 10 9.51 0.11 -10.88
N SER A 11 9.80 1.26 -10.28
CA SER A 11 8.80 2.30 -10.12
C SER A 11 8.41 2.84 -11.49
N TYR A 12 7.11 3.05 -11.69
CA TYR A 12 6.58 3.65 -12.91
C TYR A 12 6.02 5.04 -12.61
N PRO A 13 5.93 5.92 -13.62
CA PRO A 13 5.22 7.18 -13.46
C PRO A 13 3.75 6.94 -13.07
N ASP A 14 3.17 7.87 -12.31
CA ASP A 14 1.83 7.74 -11.73
C ASP A 14 0.75 7.37 -12.75
N ASN A 15 0.82 7.92 -13.96
CA ASN A 15 -0.16 7.64 -15.01
C ASN A 15 -0.19 6.16 -15.42
N VAL A 16 0.95 5.46 -15.39
CA VAL A 16 1.03 4.03 -15.68
C VAL A 16 0.35 3.22 -14.59
N VAL A 17 0.61 3.55 -13.32
CA VAL A 17 -0.03 2.88 -12.16
C VAL A 17 -1.54 3.07 -12.20
N ARG A 18 -2.00 4.31 -12.48
CA ARG A 18 -3.43 4.62 -12.57
C ARG A 18 -4.11 3.84 -13.69
N GLN A 19 -3.53 3.85 -14.89
CA GLN A 19 -4.06 3.10 -16.04
C GLN A 19 -4.13 1.59 -15.76
N PHE A 20 -3.13 1.03 -15.08
CA PHE A 20 -3.16 -0.37 -14.67
C PHE A 20 -4.35 -0.67 -13.76
N ILE A 21 -4.58 0.15 -12.73
CA ILE A 21 -5.69 -0.04 -11.78
C ILE A 21 -7.04 0.11 -12.47
N GLN A 22 -7.21 1.10 -13.35
CA GLN A 22 -8.42 1.28 -14.16
C GLN A 22 -8.74 0.03 -14.98
N ARG A 23 -7.75 -0.51 -15.69
CA ARG A 23 -7.92 -1.74 -16.48
C ARG A 23 -8.20 -2.94 -15.60
N ALA A 24 -7.48 -3.10 -14.50
CA ALA A 24 -7.69 -4.20 -13.56
C ALA A 24 -9.11 -4.18 -12.97
N ALA A 25 -9.60 -3.02 -12.54
CA ALA A 25 -10.95 -2.87 -12.01
C ALA A 25 -12.03 -3.14 -13.07
N ALA A 26 -11.86 -2.63 -14.29
CA ALA A 26 -12.76 -2.87 -15.41
C ALA A 26 -12.82 -4.35 -15.83
N ASN A 27 -11.74 -5.11 -15.60
CA ASN A 27 -11.65 -6.54 -15.88
C ASN A 27 -12.02 -7.43 -14.67
N GLY A 28 -12.61 -6.86 -13.62
CA GLY A 28 -13.22 -7.63 -12.53
C GLY A 28 -12.39 -7.79 -11.26
N ILE A 29 -11.30 -7.03 -11.07
CA ILE A 29 -10.65 -6.98 -9.75
C ILE A 29 -11.45 -6.07 -8.82
N ASP A 30 -11.92 -6.63 -7.70
CA ASP A 30 -12.73 -5.90 -6.71
C ASP A 30 -11.96 -5.45 -5.47
N VAL A 31 -10.90 -6.18 -5.10
CA VAL A 31 -10.08 -5.90 -3.92
C VAL A 31 -8.62 -5.76 -4.34
N PHE A 32 -8.02 -4.63 -4.02
CA PHE A 32 -6.62 -4.34 -4.27
C PHE A 32 -5.88 -4.28 -2.94
N ARG A 33 -5.14 -5.35 -2.63
CA ARG A 33 -4.16 -5.32 -1.54
C ARG A 33 -2.94 -4.50 -1.97
N VAL A 34 -2.78 -3.28 -1.46
CA VAL A 34 -1.71 -2.34 -1.80
C VAL A 34 -0.59 -2.44 -0.75
N PHE A 35 0.66 -2.56 -1.18
CA PHE A 35 1.82 -2.49 -0.27
C PHE A 35 3.01 -1.77 -0.91
N ASP A 36 3.92 -1.28 -0.08
CA ASP A 36 5.22 -0.76 -0.48
C ASP A 36 6.33 -1.57 0.19
N SER A 37 7.46 -1.78 -0.49
CA SER A 37 8.51 -2.67 -0.01
C SER A 37 9.24 -2.15 1.24
N LEU A 38 9.12 -0.85 1.53
CA LEU A 38 9.71 -0.19 2.69
C LEU A 38 8.63 0.40 3.63
N ASN A 39 7.36 0.04 3.44
CA ASN A 39 6.20 0.62 4.13
C ASN A 39 6.10 2.15 3.99
N SER A 40 6.52 2.72 2.85
CA SER A 40 6.31 4.14 2.56
C SER A 40 4.85 4.39 2.12
N LEU A 41 4.11 5.16 2.91
CA LEU A 41 2.74 5.58 2.57
C LEU A 41 2.69 6.45 1.32
N ASP A 42 3.69 7.32 1.15
CA ASP A 42 3.81 8.21 -0.01
C ASP A 42 3.79 7.43 -1.33
N ASN A 43 4.51 6.30 -1.38
CA ASN A 43 4.56 5.42 -2.55
C ASN A 43 3.25 4.66 -2.81
N MET A 44 2.31 4.67 -1.87
CA MET A 44 1.03 3.96 -1.99
C MET A 44 -0.14 4.88 -2.31
N HIS A 45 -0.06 6.19 -2.03
CA HIS A 45 -1.16 7.14 -2.21
C HIS A 45 -1.78 7.10 -3.61
N VAL A 46 -0.95 7.12 -4.67
CA VAL A 46 -1.43 7.07 -6.06
C VAL A 46 -2.29 5.84 -6.34
N ALA A 47 -1.88 4.68 -5.81
CA ALA A 47 -2.61 3.43 -6.00
C ALA A 47 -3.90 3.39 -5.17
N ILE A 48 -3.85 3.84 -3.92
CA ILE A 48 -5.01 3.91 -3.03
C ILE A 48 -6.09 4.82 -3.63
N ASP A 49 -5.70 6.04 -4.03
CA ASP A 49 -6.59 7.03 -4.62
C ASP A 49 -7.28 6.49 -5.88
N GLU A 50 -6.52 5.84 -6.77
CA GLU A 50 -7.09 5.31 -7.99
C GLU A 50 -8.04 4.14 -7.72
N VAL A 51 -7.69 3.21 -6.81
CA VAL A 51 -8.58 2.09 -6.45
C VAL A 51 -9.92 2.62 -5.92
N ARG A 52 -9.89 3.65 -5.07
CA ARG A 52 -11.09 4.31 -4.55
C ARG A 52 -11.87 5.03 -5.66
N ALA A 53 -11.18 5.71 -6.57
CA ALA A 53 -11.81 6.37 -7.72
C ALA A 53 -12.52 5.36 -8.65
N GLN A 54 -12.06 4.12 -8.72
CA GLN A 54 -12.72 3.02 -9.45
C GLN A 54 -13.84 2.34 -8.65
N ASN A 55 -14.20 2.88 -7.47
CA ASN A 55 -15.22 2.33 -6.55
C ASN A 55 -14.92 0.86 -6.14
N LYS A 56 -13.64 0.55 -5.94
CA LYS A 56 -13.14 -0.76 -5.50
C LYS A 56 -12.57 -0.68 -4.08
N ILE A 57 -12.30 -1.83 -3.47
CA ILE A 57 -11.77 -1.90 -2.10
C ILE A 57 -10.25 -1.76 -2.13
N ALA A 58 -9.72 -0.73 -1.46
CA ALA A 58 -8.30 -0.57 -1.20
C ALA A 58 -7.95 -1.17 0.17
N GLU A 59 -7.24 -2.30 0.18
CA GLU A 59 -6.73 -2.92 1.41
C GLU A 59 -5.24 -2.59 1.54
N VAL A 60 -4.88 -1.61 2.37
CA VAL A 60 -3.47 -1.25 2.55
C VAL A 60 -2.79 -2.21 3.52
N ALA A 61 -1.70 -2.82 3.08
CA ALA A 61 -0.99 -3.84 3.83
C ALA A 61 0.32 -3.30 4.40
N LEU A 62 0.58 -3.67 5.65
CA LEU A 62 1.83 -3.40 6.35
C LEU A 62 2.74 -4.61 6.26
N CYS A 63 3.95 -4.43 5.71
CA CYS A 63 4.96 -5.46 5.72
C CYS A 63 5.57 -5.59 7.11
N TYR A 64 5.37 -6.74 7.75
CA TYR A 64 5.94 -7.06 9.05
C TYR A 64 7.41 -7.49 8.92
N THR A 65 8.24 -7.06 9.87
CA THR A 65 9.63 -7.48 10.00
C THR A 65 10.09 -7.36 11.45
N GLY A 66 11.13 -8.08 11.82
CA GLY A 66 11.64 -8.08 13.19
C GLY A 66 10.77 -8.88 14.16
N ASP A 67 10.75 -8.42 15.41
CA ASP A 67 10.02 -9.05 16.50
C ASP A 67 9.58 -7.96 17.48
N ILE A 68 8.26 -7.73 17.59
CA ILE A 68 7.69 -6.72 18.48
C ILE A 68 7.83 -7.07 19.96
N LEU A 69 8.17 -8.33 20.28
CA LEU A 69 8.38 -8.80 21.65
C LEU A 69 9.85 -8.72 22.09
N ASP A 70 10.78 -8.47 21.16
CA ASP A 70 12.21 -8.30 21.46
C ASP A 70 12.56 -6.81 21.70
N SER A 71 12.74 -6.45 22.96
CA SER A 71 13.10 -5.08 23.36
C SER A 71 14.49 -4.64 22.87
N ASN A 72 15.37 -5.56 22.45
CA ASN A 72 16.68 -5.23 21.88
C ASN A 72 16.60 -4.77 20.41
N ARG A 73 15.42 -4.87 19.77
CA ARG A 73 15.19 -4.49 18.37
C ARG A 73 14.12 -3.38 18.25
N PRO A 74 14.37 -2.19 18.81
CA PRO A 74 13.32 -1.19 19.02
C PRO A 74 12.78 -0.54 17.73
N LYS A 75 13.44 -0.72 16.58
CA LYS A 75 13.10 -0.04 15.33
C LYS A 75 11.70 -0.41 14.80
N TYR A 76 11.31 -1.68 14.89
CA TYR A 76 10.03 -2.19 14.38
C TYR A 76 9.21 -2.76 15.55
N ASN A 77 8.99 -1.93 16.56
CA ASN A 77 8.21 -2.25 17.76
C ASN A 77 6.71 -2.11 17.51
N LEU A 78 5.88 -2.41 18.53
CA LEU A 78 4.42 -2.30 18.42
C LEU A 78 3.96 -0.87 18.03
N ASP A 79 4.58 0.15 18.60
CA ASP A 79 4.22 1.55 18.33
C ASP A 79 4.41 1.93 16.86
N TYR A 80 5.48 1.45 16.21
CA TYR A 80 5.72 1.63 14.79
C TYR A 80 4.52 1.15 13.96
N TYR A 81 4.04 -0.07 14.20
CA TYR A 81 2.92 -0.64 13.47
C TYR A 81 1.58 0.06 13.78
N VAL A 82 1.32 0.38 15.05
CA VAL A 82 0.08 1.05 15.47
C VAL A 82 0.00 2.47 14.90
N ASN A 83 1.10 3.23 14.90
CA ASN A 83 1.13 4.58 14.34
C ASN A 83 0.91 4.56 12.84
N MET A 84 1.58 3.65 12.13
CA MET A 84 1.41 3.51 10.69
C MET A 84 -0.02 3.08 10.32
N ALA A 85 -0.65 2.19 11.11
CA ALA A 85 -2.06 1.82 10.92
C ALA A 85 -3.01 3.03 11.09
N LYS A 86 -2.74 3.93 12.06
CA LYS A 86 -3.51 5.16 12.23
C LYS A 86 -3.29 6.16 11.10
N GLU A 87 -2.09 6.23 10.52
CA GLU A 87 -1.83 7.06 9.35
C GLU A 87 -2.57 6.53 8.12
N LEU A 88 -2.61 5.21 7.93
CA LEU A 88 -3.41 4.57 6.89
C LEU A 88 -4.90 4.84 7.02
N GLU A 89 -5.44 4.73 8.24
CA GLU A 89 -6.85 5.05 8.51
C GLU A 89 -7.19 6.48 8.09
N LYS A 90 -6.29 7.44 8.33
CA LYS A 90 -6.47 8.84 7.92
C LYS A 90 -6.34 9.05 6.42
N ALA A 91 -5.60 8.20 5.72
CA ALA A 91 -5.40 8.27 4.27
C ALA A 91 -6.64 7.82 3.48
N GLY A 92 -7.62 7.16 4.11
CA GLY A 92 -8.98 7.05 3.58
C GLY A 92 -9.65 5.69 3.70
#